data_AF-A0A9E5HBX9-F1
#
_entry.id   AF-A0A9E5HBX9-F1
#
_cell.length_a   1.000
_cell.length_b   1.000
_cell.length_c   1.000
_cell.angle_alpha   90.00
_cell.angle_beta   90.00
_cell.angle_gamma   90.00
#
_symmetry.space_group_name_H-M   'P 1'
#
loop_
_entity.id
_entity.type
_entity.pdbx_description
1 polymer ?
#
loop_
_entity_poly.entity_id
_entity_poly.type
_entity_poly.pdbx_seq_one_letter_code
_entity_poly.pdbx_strand_id
1 'polypeptide(L)'
;AIANRAHFVSSSYIAPEMRDLDRAAKEAGVCLVNEIGLDPGIDHLMAHKLVELYRKSDAFDPANELGFISYCGGIPKVPNPFRYKFSWSPLGVLKALRSPSKSIKFGVEFSVDRPWDAISSYEAPLPTPETFEVYPNRDSLPFMAQYHFDPEWNVREFVRGTLRLNGWADAWADVFSEIETLSGEAGDTRLKEMSDQFWAENAYGKNDPDRVVLCVSLQAEQNGKTVWHQTYAMDAWGTEASTAMARLVSKPVSFGIKAVLANQIPTGVTAAPDDPKLVDAWLSEIAKLAQHLEIVDHTA
;
A
#
# COMPACT_ATOMS: atom_id res chain seq x y z
N ALA A 1 2.50 26.14 -4.89
CA ALA A 1 2.20 25.60 -6.22
C ALA A 1 1.19 26.50 -6.95
N ILE A 2 -0.09 26.49 -6.55
CA ILE A 2 -1.19 27.23 -7.20
C ILE A 2 -0.89 28.71 -7.44
N ALA A 3 -0.48 29.47 -6.42
CA ALA A 3 -0.19 30.90 -6.55
C ALA A 3 0.91 31.21 -7.59
N ASN A 4 1.83 30.28 -7.82
CA ASN A 4 2.91 30.41 -8.81
C ASN A 4 2.58 29.71 -10.14
N ARG A 5 1.35 29.21 -10.32
CA ARG A 5 0.94 28.38 -11.48
C ARG A 5 1.90 27.21 -11.75
N ALA A 6 2.40 26.61 -10.68
CA ALA A 6 3.30 25.46 -10.75
C ALA A 6 2.55 24.17 -10.40
N HIS A 7 2.89 23.09 -11.08
CA HIS A 7 2.45 21.74 -10.74
C HIS A 7 3.11 21.24 -9.45
N PHE A 8 2.51 20.23 -8.83
CA PHE A 8 3.02 19.55 -7.65
C PHE A 8 2.87 18.04 -7.83
N VAL A 9 3.89 17.27 -7.43
CA VAL A 9 3.85 15.81 -7.41
C VAL A 9 4.43 15.31 -6.09
N SER A 10 3.76 14.37 -5.43
CA SER A 10 4.25 13.73 -4.20
C SER A 10 3.87 12.25 -4.11
N SER A 11 4.60 11.51 -3.28
CA SER A 11 4.31 10.11 -2.93
C SER A 11 3.47 9.97 -1.65
N SER A 12 2.80 11.04 -1.22
CA SER A 12 2.05 11.08 0.04
C SER A 12 0.55 11.03 -0.22
N TYR A 13 -0.19 10.47 0.74
CA TYR A 13 -1.66 10.44 0.75
C TYR A 13 -2.29 11.82 0.53
N ILE A 14 -3.47 11.84 -0.08
CA ILE A 14 -4.28 13.05 -0.21
C ILE A 14 -5.01 13.31 1.11
N ALA A 15 -4.44 14.20 1.93
CA ALA A 15 -5.10 14.71 3.14
C ALA A 15 -6.38 15.51 2.79
N PRO A 16 -7.35 15.64 3.71
CA PRO A 16 -8.56 16.44 3.50
C PRO A 16 -8.26 17.87 3.02
N GLU A 17 -7.29 18.54 3.63
CA GLU A 17 -6.88 19.90 3.26
C GLU A 17 -6.29 19.97 1.85
N MET A 18 -5.70 18.87 1.37
CA MET A 18 -5.23 18.77 -0.01
C MET A 18 -6.41 18.62 -0.98
N ARG A 19 -7.46 17.87 -0.63
CA ARG A 19 -8.67 17.72 -1.46
C ARG A 19 -9.39 19.06 -1.64
N ASP A 20 -9.43 19.89 -0.61
CA ASP A 20 -10.05 21.21 -0.65
C ASP A 20 -9.40 22.17 -1.67
N LEU A 21 -8.18 21.87 -2.13
CA LEU A 21 -7.47 22.65 -3.15
C LEU A 21 -7.88 22.30 -4.59
N ASP A 22 -8.68 21.27 -4.83
CA ASP A 22 -9.01 20.76 -6.17
C ASP A 22 -9.58 21.85 -7.09
N ARG A 23 -10.60 22.57 -6.63
CA ARG A 23 -11.21 23.66 -7.42
C ARG A 23 -10.19 24.74 -7.77
N ALA A 24 -9.40 25.19 -6.80
CA ALA A 24 -8.40 26.23 -7.01
C ALA A 24 -7.28 25.77 -7.97
N ALA A 25 -6.89 24.50 -7.90
CA ALA A 25 -5.92 23.89 -8.81
C ALA A 25 -6.47 23.82 -10.25
N LYS A 26 -7.74 23.42 -10.42
CA LYS A 26 -8.44 23.42 -11.72
C LYS A 26 -8.53 24.82 -12.32
N GLU A 27 -8.96 25.81 -11.53
CA GLU A 27 -9.05 27.21 -11.97
C GLU A 27 -7.68 27.80 -12.37
N ALA A 28 -6.61 27.40 -11.68
CA ALA A 28 -5.25 27.81 -12.01
C ALA A 28 -4.61 27.00 -13.16
N GLY A 29 -5.28 25.94 -13.65
CA GLY A 29 -4.78 25.07 -14.70
C GLY A 29 -3.58 24.21 -14.29
N VAL A 30 -3.47 23.83 -13.01
CA VAL A 30 -2.35 23.04 -12.48
C VAL A 30 -2.78 21.67 -11.97
N CYS A 31 -1.93 20.67 -12.20
CA CYS A 31 -2.02 19.35 -11.56
C CYS A 31 -1.33 19.35 -10.19
N LEU A 32 -2.01 18.84 -9.17
CA LEU A 32 -1.48 18.49 -7.87
C LEU A 32 -1.64 16.98 -7.68
N VAL A 33 -0.61 16.23 -8.00
CA VAL A 33 -0.64 14.76 -8.06
C VAL A 33 -0.03 14.20 -6.77
N ASN A 34 -0.78 13.37 -6.09
CA ASN A 34 -0.42 12.73 -4.84
C ASN A 34 -0.45 11.22 -5.02
N GLU A 35 -0.07 10.49 -3.97
CA GLU A 35 -0.18 9.02 -3.98
C GLU A 35 0.62 8.38 -5.13
N ILE A 36 1.75 8.98 -5.51
CA ILE A 36 2.67 8.48 -6.54
C ILE A 36 3.93 7.89 -5.90
N GLY A 37 3.81 6.78 -5.20
CA GLY A 37 4.93 6.10 -4.54
C GLY A 37 4.85 4.59 -4.70
N LEU A 38 5.04 3.88 -3.59
CA LEU A 38 4.89 2.42 -3.49
C LEU A 38 3.48 2.07 -2.98
N ASP A 39 3.21 2.47 -1.73
CA ASP A 39 1.94 2.35 -1.03
C ASP A 39 1.83 3.61 -0.15
N PRO A 40 1.16 4.67 -0.64
CA PRO A 40 0.28 4.69 -1.80
C PRO A 40 1.03 4.95 -3.13
N GLY A 41 0.64 4.24 -4.20
CA GLY A 41 1.13 4.42 -5.57
C GLY A 41 1.02 3.18 -6.45
N ILE A 42 2.05 2.32 -6.43
CA ILE A 42 2.07 1.08 -7.22
C ILE A 42 0.85 0.20 -6.88
N ASP A 43 0.44 0.18 -5.61
CA ASP A 43 -0.75 -0.54 -5.16
C ASP A 43 -2.03 -0.05 -5.86
N HIS A 44 -2.18 1.26 -6.09
CA HIS A 44 -3.31 1.82 -6.85
C HIS A 44 -3.30 1.34 -8.30
N LEU A 45 -2.15 1.34 -8.97
CA LEU A 45 -2.03 0.88 -10.36
C LEU A 45 -2.44 -0.59 -10.48
N MET A 46 -1.98 -1.44 -9.56
CA MET A 46 -2.36 -2.85 -9.50
C MET A 46 -3.86 -3.01 -9.23
N ALA A 47 -4.43 -2.24 -8.31
CA ALA A 47 -5.86 -2.29 -7.98
C ALA A 47 -6.73 -1.89 -9.18
N HIS A 48 -6.43 -0.75 -9.82
CA HIS A 48 -7.12 -0.30 -11.02
C HIS A 48 -7.04 -1.34 -12.14
N LYS A 49 -5.86 -1.95 -12.32
CA LYS A 49 -5.67 -2.98 -13.34
C LYS A 49 -6.47 -4.25 -13.07
N LEU A 50 -6.52 -4.73 -11.82
CA LEU A 50 -7.32 -5.91 -11.46
C LEU A 50 -8.82 -5.65 -11.63
N VAL A 51 -9.31 -4.47 -11.23
CA VAL A 51 -10.71 -4.07 -11.43
C VAL A 51 -11.03 -3.99 -12.93
N GLU A 52 -10.15 -3.42 -13.75
CA GLU A 52 -10.29 -3.38 -15.21
C GLU A 52 -10.35 -4.80 -15.81
N LEU A 53 -9.43 -5.69 -15.40
CA LEU A 53 -9.37 -7.07 -15.88
C LEU A 53 -10.62 -7.86 -15.48
N TYR A 54 -11.07 -7.73 -14.24
CA TYR A 54 -12.29 -8.39 -13.77
C TYR A 54 -13.51 -7.94 -14.58
N ARG A 55 -13.71 -6.62 -14.74
CA ARG A 55 -14.81 -6.06 -15.54
C ARG A 55 -14.84 -6.52 -17.00
N LYS A 56 -13.67 -6.84 -17.57
CA LYS A 56 -13.54 -7.33 -18.95
C LYS A 56 -13.60 -8.85 -19.08
N SER A 57 -13.62 -9.58 -17.96
CA SER A 57 -13.65 -11.04 -17.96
C SER A 57 -15.06 -11.57 -18.20
N ASP A 58 -15.17 -12.77 -18.75
CA ASP A 58 -16.45 -13.47 -18.92
C ASP A 58 -17.09 -13.86 -17.57
N ALA A 59 -16.31 -13.83 -16.48
CA ALA A 59 -16.76 -14.11 -15.12
C ALA A 59 -17.37 -12.88 -14.42
N PHE A 60 -17.35 -11.70 -15.05
CA PHE A 60 -17.90 -10.48 -14.46
C PHE A 60 -19.40 -10.62 -14.21
N ASP A 61 -19.80 -10.45 -12.95
CA ASP A 61 -21.21 -10.31 -12.54
C ASP A 61 -21.22 -9.45 -11.27
N PRO A 62 -21.95 -8.32 -11.23
CA PRO A 62 -22.03 -7.47 -10.04
C PRO A 62 -22.62 -8.18 -8.81
N ALA A 63 -23.34 -9.30 -9.00
CA ALA A 63 -23.86 -10.11 -7.90
C ALA A 63 -22.82 -11.06 -7.28
N ASN A 64 -21.67 -11.25 -7.92
CA ASN A 64 -20.60 -12.08 -7.36
C ASN A 64 -20.09 -11.50 -6.04
N GLU A 65 -19.73 -12.40 -5.13
CA GLU A 65 -19.08 -12.06 -3.89
C GLU A 65 -17.62 -11.69 -4.14
N LEU A 66 -17.24 -10.45 -3.82
CA LEU A 66 -15.90 -9.94 -4.09
C LEU A 66 -15.03 -9.89 -2.84
N GLY A 67 -13.79 -10.35 -2.96
CA GLY A 67 -12.73 -10.16 -1.98
C GLY A 67 -11.60 -9.33 -2.59
N PHE A 68 -11.23 -8.24 -1.94
CA PHE A 68 -10.11 -7.38 -2.32
C PHE A 68 -9.10 -7.23 -1.18
N ILE A 69 -7.83 -7.45 -1.50
CA ILE A 69 -6.73 -7.37 -0.55
C ILE A 69 -5.59 -6.58 -1.17
N SER A 70 -4.98 -5.67 -0.40
CA SER A 70 -3.74 -4.99 -0.76
C SER A 70 -2.79 -4.97 0.43
N TYR A 71 -1.79 -5.85 0.42
CA TYR A 71 -0.79 -5.97 1.48
C TYR A 71 0.59 -5.57 1.01
N CYS A 72 1.20 -4.60 1.69
CA CYS A 72 2.52 -4.09 1.39
C CYS A 72 3.45 -4.12 2.61
N GLY A 73 4.71 -4.49 2.39
CA GLY A 73 5.72 -4.53 3.45
C GLY A 73 7.10 -4.14 2.94
N GLY A 74 7.65 -3.07 3.52
CA GLY A 74 9.10 -2.82 3.50
C GLY A 74 9.74 -3.54 4.68
N ILE A 75 10.51 -4.58 4.40
CA ILE A 75 11.05 -5.55 5.36
C ILE A 75 12.54 -5.78 5.08
N PRO A 76 13.34 -6.24 6.06
CA PRO A 76 14.73 -6.61 5.76
C PRO A 76 14.74 -7.87 4.89
N LYS A 77 15.60 -7.91 3.88
CA LYS A 77 15.76 -9.12 3.05
C LYS A 77 16.29 -10.30 3.87
N VAL A 78 17.18 -10.01 4.82
CA VAL A 78 17.71 -10.98 5.77
C VAL A 78 17.11 -10.69 7.14
N PRO A 79 16.30 -11.60 7.71
CA PRO A 79 15.67 -11.39 9.00
C PRO A 79 16.69 -11.18 10.14
N ASN A 80 16.39 -10.26 11.05
CA ASN A 80 17.05 -10.13 12.36
C ASN A 80 16.09 -10.60 13.48
N PRO A 81 16.54 -10.72 14.75
CA PRO A 81 15.65 -11.10 15.86
C PRO A 81 14.45 -10.16 16.03
N PHE A 82 14.59 -8.88 15.68
CA PHE A 82 13.51 -7.89 15.72
C PHE A 82 12.51 -8.01 14.54
N ARG A 83 12.78 -8.91 13.58
CA ARG A 83 11.99 -9.14 12.36
C ARG A 83 11.68 -7.88 11.54
N TYR A 84 12.45 -6.82 11.75
CA TYR A 84 12.27 -5.52 11.13
C TYR A 84 13.57 -4.71 11.15
N LYS A 85 13.76 -3.88 10.11
CA LYS A 85 14.82 -2.87 10.07
C LYS A 85 14.27 -1.54 9.58
N PHE A 86 14.77 -0.46 10.14
CA PHE A 86 14.30 0.90 9.85
C PHE A 86 15.14 1.57 8.77
N SER A 87 14.47 2.04 7.71
CA SER A 87 15.06 2.87 6.64
C SER A 87 14.74 4.36 6.79
N TRP A 88 13.89 4.71 7.76
CA TRP A 88 13.48 6.07 8.14
C TRP A 88 13.07 6.07 9.62
N SER A 89 12.76 7.24 10.18
CA SER A 89 12.48 7.42 11.62
C SER A 89 11.46 6.39 12.17
N PRO A 90 11.83 5.55 13.15
CA PRO A 90 10.93 4.54 13.73
C PRO A 90 9.65 5.13 14.32
N LEU A 91 9.68 6.39 14.76
CA LEU A 91 8.55 7.08 15.38
C LEU A 91 7.28 7.00 14.54
N GLY A 92 7.35 7.13 13.21
CA GLY A 92 6.14 7.02 12.40
C GLY A 92 5.58 5.60 12.31
N VAL A 93 6.44 4.56 12.41
CA VAL A 93 6.00 3.17 12.56
C VAL A 93 5.27 2.99 13.89
N LEU A 94 5.86 3.49 14.99
CA LEU A 94 5.25 3.38 16.32
C LEU A 94 3.93 4.16 16.42
N LYS A 95 3.83 5.33 15.78
CA LYS A 95 2.57 6.10 15.70
C LYS A 95 1.52 5.39 14.84
N ALA A 96 1.92 4.78 13.73
CA ALA A 96 1.01 3.99 12.90
C ALA A 96 0.43 2.79 13.67
N LEU A 97 1.20 2.20 14.58
CA LEU A 97 0.74 1.15 15.48
C LEU A 97 -0.31 1.60 16.52
N ARG A 98 -0.55 2.89 16.69
CA ARG A 98 -1.63 3.44 17.54
C ARG A 98 -2.86 3.88 16.74
N SER A 99 -2.82 3.74 15.43
CA SER A 99 -3.90 4.21 14.55
C SER A 99 -4.93 3.10 14.36
N PRO A 100 -6.23 3.36 14.61
CA PRO A 100 -7.26 2.38 14.30
C PRO A 100 -7.36 2.15 12.80
N SER A 101 -7.93 1.02 12.42
CA SER A 101 -8.21 0.68 11.03
C SER A 101 -9.66 0.33 10.78
N LYS A 102 -10.09 0.52 9.54
CA LYS A 102 -11.42 0.16 9.04
C LYS A 102 -11.28 -0.57 7.72
N SER A 103 -11.99 -1.67 7.58
CA SER A 103 -12.06 -2.50 6.37
C SER A 103 -13.44 -3.13 6.24
N ILE A 104 -13.65 -3.93 5.18
CA ILE A 104 -14.82 -4.81 5.07
C ILE A 104 -14.38 -6.24 5.36
N LYS A 105 -15.10 -6.95 6.22
CA LYS A 105 -14.92 -8.39 6.49
C LYS A 105 -16.27 -9.07 6.62
N PHE A 106 -16.48 -10.16 5.90
CA PHE A 106 -17.78 -10.85 5.79
C PHE A 106 -18.94 -9.93 5.36
N GLY A 107 -18.65 -8.92 4.55
CA GLY A 107 -19.60 -7.94 4.01
C GLY A 107 -20.09 -6.89 5.02
N VAL A 108 -19.43 -6.76 6.17
CA VAL A 108 -19.73 -5.72 7.16
C VAL A 108 -18.46 -4.91 7.47
N GLU A 109 -18.65 -3.67 7.94
CA GLU A 109 -17.53 -2.85 8.42
C GLU A 109 -16.83 -3.56 9.59
N PHE A 110 -15.52 -3.72 9.46
CA PHE A 110 -14.64 -4.30 10.45
C PHE A 110 -13.69 -3.21 10.94
N SER A 111 -13.88 -2.80 12.20
CA SER A 111 -13.02 -1.83 12.87
C SER A 111 -12.05 -2.53 13.80
N VAL A 112 -10.80 -2.10 13.80
CA VAL A 112 -9.75 -2.62 14.67
C VAL A 112 -9.10 -1.44 15.38
N ASP A 113 -9.10 -1.46 16.70
CA ASP A 113 -8.54 -0.35 17.49
C ASP A 113 -7.02 -0.29 17.38
N ARG A 114 -6.35 -1.45 17.37
CA ARG A 114 -4.89 -1.56 17.30
C ARG A 114 -4.49 -2.64 16.31
N PRO A 115 -3.47 -2.39 15.47
CA PRO A 115 -3.01 -3.36 14.47
C PRO A 115 -2.79 -4.79 14.97
N TRP A 116 -2.29 -4.97 16.20
CA TRP A 116 -2.03 -6.30 16.76
C TRP A 116 -3.28 -7.08 17.19
N ASP A 117 -4.45 -6.44 17.29
CA ASP A 117 -5.70 -7.12 17.60
C ASP A 117 -6.25 -7.91 16.39
N ALA A 118 -5.66 -7.74 15.20
CA ALA A 118 -6.10 -8.36 13.95
C ALA A 118 -4.94 -8.90 13.08
N ILE A 119 -3.83 -9.33 13.71
CA ILE A 119 -2.75 -10.01 12.99
C ILE A 119 -3.27 -11.37 12.50
N SER A 120 -3.01 -11.65 11.22
CA SER A 120 -3.30 -12.93 10.59
C SER A 120 -2.15 -13.33 9.66
N SER A 121 -2.17 -14.57 9.17
CA SER A 121 -1.17 -15.07 8.23
C SER A 121 -1.63 -14.89 6.79
N TYR A 122 -0.71 -14.55 5.90
CA TYR A 122 -0.93 -14.48 4.46
C TYR A 122 0.23 -15.16 3.73
N GLU A 123 -0.07 -16.16 2.92
CA GLU A 123 0.91 -16.79 2.04
C GLU A 123 0.96 -16.03 0.71
N ALA A 124 2.05 -15.30 0.48
CA ALA A 124 2.21 -14.55 -0.75
C ALA A 124 2.52 -15.53 -1.90
N PRO A 125 1.82 -15.43 -3.06
CA PRO A 125 2.06 -16.28 -4.21
C PRO A 125 3.28 -15.80 -5.00
N LEU A 126 4.43 -15.77 -4.34
CA LEU A 126 5.73 -15.48 -4.93
C LEU A 126 6.29 -16.76 -5.60
N PRO A 127 7.33 -16.66 -6.47
CA PRO A 127 7.93 -17.83 -7.11
C PRO A 127 8.35 -18.92 -6.13
N THR A 128 8.81 -18.50 -4.95
CA THR A 128 8.87 -19.35 -3.76
C THR A 128 7.82 -18.81 -2.79
N PRO A 129 6.71 -19.54 -2.55
CA PRO A 129 5.69 -19.11 -1.61
C PRO A 129 6.29 -18.82 -0.23
N GLU A 130 5.86 -17.72 0.38
CA GLU A 130 6.35 -17.27 1.67
C GLU A 130 5.18 -16.76 2.51
N THR A 131 5.09 -17.26 3.74
CA THR A 131 4.08 -16.80 4.70
C THR A 131 4.57 -15.57 5.44
N PHE A 132 3.70 -14.57 5.51
CA PHE A 132 3.88 -13.33 6.23
C PHE A 132 2.80 -13.13 7.27
N GLU A 133 3.06 -12.23 8.22
CA GLU A 133 2.04 -11.70 9.10
C GLU A 133 1.49 -10.41 8.50
N VAL A 134 0.17 -10.26 8.52
CA VAL A 134 -0.53 -9.10 7.96
C VAL A 134 -1.55 -8.55 8.94
N TYR A 135 -1.80 -7.24 8.85
CA TYR A 135 -2.85 -6.56 9.60
C TYR A 135 -3.43 -5.39 8.81
N PRO A 136 -4.74 -5.08 8.96
CA PRO A 136 -5.35 -3.91 8.35
C PRO A 136 -4.74 -2.62 8.89
N ASN A 137 -4.47 -1.65 8.02
CA ASN A 137 -3.88 -0.36 8.42
C ASN A 137 -4.77 0.82 7.96
N ARG A 138 -5.02 1.77 8.86
CA ARG A 138 -5.85 2.97 8.60
C ARG A 138 -7.23 2.62 8.00
N ASP A 139 -7.89 3.59 7.37
CA ASP A 139 -9.20 3.41 6.75
C ASP A 139 -9.07 2.97 5.29
N SER A 140 -9.54 1.75 4.98
CA SER A 140 -9.58 1.20 3.63
C SER A 140 -10.82 1.64 2.84
N LEU A 141 -11.91 2.04 3.51
CA LEU A 141 -13.21 2.22 2.87
C LEU A 141 -13.22 3.29 1.76
N PRO A 142 -12.51 4.44 1.88
CA PRO A 142 -12.43 5.42 0.80
C PRO A 142 -11.84 4.87 -0.50
N PHE A 143 -11.01 3.81 -0.42
CA PHE A 143 -10.36 3.22 -1.59
C PHE A 143 -11.32 2.39 -2.44
N MET A 144 -12.48 1.97 -1.92
CA MET A 144 -13.50 1.29 -2.73
C MET A 144 -13.94 2.19 -3.89
N ALA A 145 -14.32 3.44 -3.58
CA ALA A 145 -14.69 4.41 -4.59
C ALA A 145 -13.48 4.82 -5.45
N GLN A 146 -12.29 4.97 -4.84
CA GLN A 146 -11.07 5.30 -5.58
C GLN A 146 -10.73 4.24 -6.63
N TYR A 147 -10.92 2.96 -6.33
CA TYR A 147 -10.64 1.84 -7.25
C TYR A 147 -11.81 1.48 -8.15
N HIS A 148 -12.86 2.30 -8.19
CA HIS A 148 -14.06 2.05 -8.99
C HIS A 148 -14.74 0.71 -8.64
N PHE A 149 -14.87 0.39 -7.36
CA PHE A 149 -15.85 -0.60 -6.91
C PHE A 149 -17.21 0.07 -6.93
N ASP A 150 -18.12 -0.40 -7.79
CA ASP A 150 -19.44 0.21 -7.88
C ASP A 150 -20.21 -0.03 -6.56
N PRO A 151 -21.03 0.93 -6.09
CA PRO A 151 -21.79 0.78 -4.85
C PRO A 151 -22.71 -0.45 -4.80
N GLU A 152 -23.15 -0.96 -5.96
CA GLU A 152 -23.96 -2.18 -6.06
C GLU A 152 -23.17 -3.49 -5.96
N TRP A 153 -21.83 -3.47 -6.00
CA TRP A 153 -21.03 -4.69 -5.94
C TRP A 153 -21.13 -5.35 -4.57
N ASN A 154 -21.29 -6.68 -4.55
CA ASN A 154 -21.37 -7.47 -3.33
C ASN A 154 -19.96 -7.75 -2.75
N VAL A 155 -19.39 -6.75 -2.06
CA VAL A 155 -18.05 -6.85 -1.48
C VAL A 155 -18.08 -7.53 -0.12
N ARG A 156 -17.48 -8.72 -0.02
CA ARG A 156 -17.38 -9.50 1.22
C ARG A 156 -16.11 -9.21 1.99
N GLU A 157 -15.04 -8.86 1.30
CA GLU A 157 -13.77 -8.45 1.91
C GLU A 157 -13.17 -7.27 1.14
N PHE A 158 -12.70 -6.26 1.85
CA PHE A 158 -11.95 -5.15 1.27
C PHE A 158 -10.98 -4.63 2.31
N VAL A 159 -9.69 -4.91 2.14
CA VAL A 159 -8.67 -4.53 3.11
C VAL A 159 -7.39 -4.06 2.44
N ARG A 160 -6.91 -2.89 2.87
CA ARG A 160 -5.52 -2.47 2.72
C ARG A 160 -4.81 -2.70 4.04
N GLY A 161 -3.60 -3.24 3.99
CA GLY A 161 -2.90 -3.65 5.19
C GLY A 161 -1.39 -3.67 5.03
N THR A 162 -0.76 -3.85 6.18
CA THR A 162 0.69 -3.94 6.29
C THR A 162 1.12 -5.39 6.33
N LEU A 163 2.22 -5.70 5.66
CA LEU A 163 2.89 -7.00 5.68
C LEU A 163 4.19 -6.93 6.50
N ARG A 164 4.42 -7.97 7.31
CA ARG A 164 5.61 -8.18 8.15
C ARG A 164 6.14 -9.61 8.02
N LEU A 165 7.43 -9.78 8.28
CA LEU A 165 8.05 -11.11 8.32
C LEU A 165 7.36 -11.99 9.37
N ASN A 166 7.24 -13.27 9.09
CA ASN A 166 6.73 -14.23 10.08
C ASN A 166 7.56 -14.22 11.38
N GLY A 167 6.88 -14.32 12.53
CA GLY A 167 7.45 -14.17 13.87
C GLY A 167 7.60 -12.72 14.32
N TRP A 168 7.03 -11.76 13.59
CA TRP A 168 7.09 -10.34 13.96
C TRP A 168 6.24 -10.06 15.19
N ALA A 169 5.03 -10.63 15.28
CA ALA A 169 4.15 -10.50 16.42
C ALA A 169 4.83 -10.93 17.72
N ASP A 170 5.51 -12.08 17.69
CA ASP A 170 6.28 -12.59 18.82
C ASP A 170 7.44 -11.66 19.18
N ALA A 171 8.20 -11.20 18.18
CA ALA A 171 9.34 -10.30 18.39
C ALA A 171 8.95 -8.91 18.92
N TRP A 172 7.70 -8.48 18.69
CA TRP A 172 7.19 -7.17 19.08
C TRP A 172 6.17 -7.21 20.22
N ALA A 173 5.90 -8.37 20.82
CA ALA A 173 4.90 -8.52 21.88
C ALA A 173 5.12 -7.55 23.06
N ASP A 174 6.37 -7.39 23.51
CA ASP A 174 6.73 -6.45 24.57
C ASP A 174 6.56 -4.98 24.11
N VAL A 175 6.86 -4.71 22.83
CA VAL A 175 6.69 -3.38 22.23
C VAL A 175 5.21 -3.00 22.19
N PHE A 176 4.33 -3.93 21.80
CA PHE A 176 2.88 -3.70 21.79
C PHE A 176 2.34 -3.44 23.19
N SER A 177 2.76 -4.28 24.15
CA SER A 177 2.37 -4.14 25.55
C SER A 177 2.80 -2.79 26.13
N GLU A 178 4.00 -2.30 25.77
CA GLU A 178 4.45 -0.98 26.18
C GLU A 178 3.63 0.13 25.52
N ILE A 179 3.48 0.12 24.19
CA ILE A 179 2.73 1.14 23.43
C ILE A 179 1.30 1.28 23.94
N GLU A 180 0.65 0.19 24.30
CA GLU A 180 -0.72 0.17 24.85
C GLU A 180 -0.87 1.04 26.10
N THR A 181 0.20 1.17 26.90
CA THR A 181 0.18 1.99 28.12
C THR A 181 0.45 3.47 27.87
N LEU A 182 0.90 3.84 26.66
CA LEU A 182 1.38 5.20 26.36
C LEU A 182 0.23 6.13 25.96
N SER A 183 0.06 7.22 26.72
CA SER A 183 -0.92 8.27 26.43
C SER A 183 -0.39 9.66 26.82
N GLY A 184 -0.97 10.69 26.22
CA GLY A 184 -0.59 12.08 26.44
C GLY A 184 0.87 12.41 26.09
N GLU A 185 1.34 13.57 26.58
CA GLU A 185 2.68 14.11 26.29
C GLU A 185 3.82 13.20 26.79
N ALA A 186 3.62 12.57 27.96
CA ALA A 186 4.57 11.61 28.50
C ALA A 186 4.69 10.37 27.59
N GLY A 187 3.58 9.85 27.09
CA GLY A 187 3.56 8.76 26.12
C GLY A 187 4.26 9.13 24.81
N ASP A 188 4.03 10.34 24.29
CA ASP A 188 4.69 10.81 23.07
C ASP A 188 6.20 10.98 23.25
N THR A 189 6.64 11.43 24.43
CA THR A 189 8.06 11.48 24.81
C THR A 189 8.65 10.09 24.83
N ARG A 190 7.97 9.11 25.46
CA ARG A 190 8.44 7.74 25.52
C ARG A 190 8.53 7.08 24.14
N LEU A 191 7.57 7.32 23.26
CA LEU A 191 7.63 6.86 21.86
C LEU A 191 8.85 7.41 21.12
N LYS A 192 9.27 8.64 21.41
CA LYS A 192 10.47 9.23 20.84
C LYS A 192 11.74 8.53 21.35
N GLU A 193 11.81 8.23 22.64
CA GLU A 193 12.93 7.45 23.21
C GLU A 193 13.02 6.05 22.61
N MET A 194 11.90 5.33 22.53
CA MET A 194 11.82 4.02 21.87
C MET A 194 12.28 4.12 20.41
N SER A 195 11.87 5.18 19.71
CA SER A 195 12.30 5.42 18.33
C SER A 195 13.80 5.60 18.21
N ASP A 196 14.41 6.38 19.10
CA ASP A 196 15.85 6.63 19.09
C ASP A 196 16.64 5.34 19.40
N GLN A 197 16.15 4.52 20.35
CA GLN A 197 16.71 3.20 20.66
C GLN A 197 16.60 2.24 19.46
N PHE A 198 15.41 2.07 18.90
CA PHE A 198 15.16 1.17 17.78
C PHE A 198 15.95 1.55 16.53
N TRP A 199 16.17 2.85 16.31
CA TRP A 199 17.05 3.30 15.24
C TRP A 199 18.50 2.87 15.47
N ALA A 200 19.02 3.03 16.69
CA ALA A 200 20.38 2.62 17.01
C ALA A 200 20.61 1.11 16.87
N GLU A 201 19.61 0.30 17.23
CA GLU A 201 19.74 -1.16 17.28
C GLU A 201 19.34 -1.86 15.95
N ASN A 202 18.40 -1.28 15.20
CA ASN A 202 17.72 -1.96 14.09
C ASN A 202 17.67 -1.14 12.78
N ALA A 203 18.48 -0.10 12.61
CA ALA A 203 18.63 0.54 11.30
C ALA A 203 19.37 -0.37 10.29
N TYR A 204 19.18 -0.12 9.00
CA TYR A 204 19.95 -0.80 7.96
C TYR A 204 21.43 -0.43 8.03
N GLY A 205 22.31 -1.44 8.00
CA GLY A 205 23.73 -1.26 7.73
C GLY A 205 23.97 -0.88 6.26
N LYS A 206 25.19 -0.38 5.97
CA LYS A 206 25.58 0.10 4.63
C LYS A 206 25.32 -0.90 3.48
N ASN A 207 25.46 -2.19 3.77
CA ASN A 207 25.36 -3.26 2.77
C ASN A 207 24.14 -4.16 3.01
N ASP A 208 23.25 -3.81 3.94
CA ASP A 208 22.09 -4.62 4.25
C ASP A 208 20.99 -4.35 3.20
N PRO A 209 20.59 -5.35 2.39
CA PRO A 209 19.50 -5.15 1.45
C PRO A 209 18.16 -5.09 2.19
N ASP A 210 17.37 -4.07 1.88
CA ASP A 210 15.93 -4.08 2.15
C ASP A 210 15.21 -4.97 1.12
N ARG A 211 13.95 -5.24 1.40
CA ARG A 211 13.02 -5.96 0.53
C ARG A 211 11.65 -5.32 0.62
N VAL A 212 10.97 -5.25 -0.52
CA VAL A 212 9.59 -4.82 -0.65
C VAL A 212 8.81 -6.00 -1.21
N VAL A 213 7.78 -6.40 -0.47
CA VAL A 213 6.75 -7.33 -0.96
C VAL A 213 5.44 -6.55 -1.04
N LEU A 214 4.78 -6.62 -2.18
CA LEU A 214 3.46 -6.03 -2.41
C LEU A 214 2.58 -7.07 -3.11
N CYS A 215 1.46 -7.40 -2.49
CA CYS A 215 0.44 -8.25 -3.07
C CYS A 215 -0.88 -7.48 -3.15
N VAL A 216 -1.45 -7.38 -4.35
CA VAL A 216 -2.79 -6.84 -4.56
C VAL A 216 -3.62 -7.93 -5.22
N SER A 217 -4.72 -8.34 -4.62
CA SER A 217 -5.55 -9.46 -5.04
C SER A 217 -6.99 -9.03 -5.16
N LEU A 218 -7.66 -9.49 -6.21
CA LEU A 218 -9.10 -9.43 -6.36
C LEU A 218 -9.60 -10.84 -6.68
N GLN A 219 -10.63 -11.26 -5.94
CA GLN A 219 -11.29 -12.54 -6.07
C GLN A 219 -12.78 -12.29 -6.26
N ALA A 220 -13.40 -13.06 -7.15
CA ALA A 220 -14.84 -13.13 -7.32
C ALA A 220 -15.31 -14.57 -7.14
N GLU A 221 -16.32 -14.73 -6.29
CA GLU A 221 -16.98 -16.00 -6.03
C GLU A 221 -18.45 -15.98 -6.47
N GLN A 222 -18.88 -17.07 -7.07
CA GLN A 222 -20.27 -17.31 -7.43
C GLN A 222 -20.73 -18.60 -6.75
N ASN A 223 -21.75 -18.53 -5.89
CA ASN A 223 -22.28 -19.68 -5.14
C ASN A 223 -21.19 -20.45 -4.34
N GLY A 224 -20.27 -19.72 -3.69
CA GLY A 224 -19.17 -20.28 -2.91
C GLY A 224 -18.07 -20.97 -3.73
N LYS A 225 -17.99 -20.67 -5.04
CA LYS A 225 -16.91 -21.13 -5.91
C LYS A 225 -16.19 -19.94 -6.52
N THR A 226 -14.87 -19.94 -6.46
CA THR A 226 -14.05 -18.96 -7.17
C THR A 226 -14.26 -19.08 -8.67
N VAL A 227 -14.72 -18.00 -9.30
CA VAL A 227 -14.93 -17.89 -10.75
C VAL A 227 -13.89 -16.99 -11.43
N TRP A 228 -13.24 -16.14 -10.64
CA TRP A 228 -12.14 -15.30 -11.08
C TRP A 228 -11.26 -14.95 -9.89
N HIS A 229 -9.95 -15.10 -10.02
CA HIS A 229 -9.02 -14.72 -8.94
C HIS A 229 -7.65 -14.44 -9.49
N GLN A 230 -7.22 -13.19 -9.38
CA GLN A 230 -5.89 -12.77 -9.80
C GLN A 230 -5.21 -11.94 -8.71
N THR A 231 -3.90 -12.18 -8.56
CA THR A 231 -3.05 -11.45 -7.62
C THR A 231 -1.85 -10.88 -8.36
N TYR A 232 -1.67 -9.57 -8.31
CA TYR A 232 -0.36 -8.98 -8.55
C TYR A 232 0.56 -9.34 -7.38
N ALA A 233 1.69 -9.98 -7.68
CA ALA A 233 2.70 -10.34 -6.72
C ALA A 233 4.03 -9.67 -7.10
N MET A 234 4.51 -8.75 -6.25
CA MET A 234 5.77 -8.04 -6.43
C MET A 234 6.75 -8.40 -5.32
N ASP A 235 7.97 -8.77 -5.71
CA ASP A 235 9.11 -8.94 -4.80
C ASP A 235 10.32 -8.20 -5.36
N ALA A 236 10.83 -7.25 -4.59
CA ALA A 236 11.97 -6.44 -4.95
C ALA A 236 12.91 -6.32 -3.76
N TRP A 237 14.21 -6.28 -4.01
CA TRP A 237 15.21 -6.05 -2.97
C TRP A 237 16.25 -5.01 -3.36
N GLY A 238 16.91 -4.50 -2.32
CA GLY A 238 18.05 -3.60 -2.44
C GLY A 238 19.17 -4.24 -3.24
N THR A 239 19.78 -3.44 -4.10
CA THR A 239 20.99 -3.78 -4.87
C THR A 239 22.12 -2.85 -4.46
N GLU A 240 23.32 -3.05 -4.99
CA GLU A 240 24.44 -2.12 -4.78
C GLU A 240 24.12 -0.68 -5.23
N ALA A 241 23.20 -0.51 -6.19
CA ALA A 241 22.84 0.79 -6.74
C ALA A 241 21.81 1.56 -5.89
N SER A 242 20.89 0.85 -5.23
CA SER A 242 19.78 1.48 -4.49
C SER A 242 19.03 0.46 -3.62
N THR A 243 18.44 0.91 -2.52
CA THR A 243 17.39 0.16 -1.80
C THR A 243 16.15 -0.05 -2.68
N ALA A 244 15.40 -1.12 -2.44
CA ALA A 244 14.12 -1.37 -3.11
C ALA A 244 13.12 -0.25 -2.81
N MET A 245 13.02 0.15 -1.54
CA MET A 245 12.11 1.21 -1.10
C MET A 245 12.38 2.54 -1.81
N ALA A 246 13.64 2.98 -1.88
CA ALA A 246 13.97 4.24 -2.55
C ALA A 246 13.64 4.18 -4.05
N ARG A 247 13.97 3.05 -4.70
CA ARG A 247 13.69 2.85 -6.14
C ARG A 247 12.20 2.83 -6.43
N LEU A 248 11.42 2.06 -5.67
CA LEU A 248 9.99 1.87 -5.88
C LEU A 248 9.13 3.06 -5.42
N VAL A 249 9.65 3.98 -4.61
CA VAL A 249 8.97 5.25 -4.31
C VAL A 249 9.37 6.32 -5.32
N SER A 250 10.67 6.55 -5.55
CA SER A 250 11.13 7.70 -6.33
C SER A 250 10.90 7.57 -7.84
N LYS A 251 10.95 6.34 -8.40
CA LYS A 251 10.74 6.14 -9.84
C LYS A 251 9.28 6.41 -10.24
N PRO A 252 8.25 5.90 -9.54
CA PRO A 252 6.87 6.33 -9.78
C PRO A 252 6.69 7.84 -9.71
N VAL A 253 7.26 8.54 -8.72
CA VAL A 253 7.19 10.02 -8.66
C VAL A 253 7.70 10.64 -9.97
N SER A 254 8.80 10.13 -10.51
CA SER A 254 9.32 10.60 -11.80
C SER A 254 8.39 10.32 -12.99
N PHE A 255 7.60 9.24 -12.93
CA PHE A 255 6.57 8.95 -13.94
C PHE A 255 5.42 9.95 -13.85
N GLY A 256 4.96 10.26 -12.63
CA GLY A 256 3.95 11.29 -12.39
C GLY A 256 4.37 12.66 -12.90
N ILE A 257 5.62 13.06 -12.65
CA ILE A 257 6.18 14.32 -13.18
C ILE A 257 6.17 14.31 -14.71
N LYS A 258 6.62 13.23 -15.36
CA LYS A 258 6.63 13.12 -16.82
C LYS A 258 5.22 13.16 -17.42
N ALA A 259 4.26 12.48 -16.79
CA ALA A 259 2.88 12.44 -17.24
C ALA A 259 2.20 13.82 -17.13
N VAL A 260 2.45 14.57 -16.06
CA VAL A 260 1.99 15.96 -15.93
C VAL A 260 2.58 16.83 -17.03
N LEU A 261 3.90 16.75 -17.28
CA LEU A 261 4.56 17.52 -18.34
C LEU A 261 4.06 17.14 -19.75
N ALA A 262 3.60 15.91 -19.93
CA ALA A 262 3.02 15.41 -21.17
C ALA A 262 1.50 15.70 -21.30
N ASN A 263 0.89 16.44 -20.35
CA ASN A 263 -0.55 16.71 -20.28
C ASN A 263 -1.41 15.43 -20.24
N GLN A 264 -0.90 14.38 -19.62
CA GLN A 264 -1.60 13.09 -19.49
C GLN A 264 -2.38 12.97 -18.16
N ILE A 265 -2.18 13.90 -17.23
CA ILE A 265 -2.89 13.96 -15.95
C ILE A 265 -3.81 15.19 -15.97
N PRO A 266 -5.09 15.07 -15.57
CA PRO A 266 -5.99 16.22 -15.52
C PRO A 266 -5.56 17.26 -14.48
N THR A 267 -5.97 18.50 -14.68
CA THR A 267 -5.80 19.56 -13.67
C THR A 267 -6.68 19.31 -12.46
N GLY A 268 -6.24 19.77 -11.28
CA GLY A 268 -6.90 19.48 -10.01
C GLY A 268 -6.03 18.63 -9.09
N VAL A 269 -6.66 18.02 -8.10
CA VAL A 269 -6.02 17.12 -7.13
C VAL A 269 -6.34 15.69 -7.50
N THR A 270 -5.31 14.88 -7.76
CA THR A 270 -5.48 13.47 -8.17
C THR A 270 -4.53 12.56 -7.41
N ALA A 271 -4.90 11.28 -7.32
CA ALA A 271 -4.01 10.20 -6.91
C ALA A 271 -3.17 9.71 -8.11
N ALA A 272 -2.59 8.51 -7.98
CA ALA A 272 -2.08 7.73 -9.11
C ALA A 272 -3.11 7.61 -10.24
N PRO A 273 -2.68 7.62 -11.52
CA PRO A 273 -3.60 7.56 -12.64
C PRO A 273 -4.35 6.22 -12.68
N ASP A 274 -5.59 6.29 -13.12
CA ASP A 274 -6.49 5.17 -13.37
C ASP A 274 -6.77 4.94 -14.86
N ASP A 275 -6.24 5.80 -15.75
CA ASP A 275 -6.27 5.60 -17.20
C ASP A 275 -5.55 4.29 -17.57
N PRO A 276 -6.23 3.33 -18.24
CA PRO A 276 -5.65 2.02 -18.52
C PRO A 276 -4.32 2.05 -19.28
N LYS A 277 -4.15 3.01 -20.21
CA LYS A 277 -2.91 3.09 -21.00
C LYS A 277 -1.74 3.58 -20.15
N LEU A 278 -1.97 4.56 -19.27
CA LEU A 278 -0.96 5.00 -18.31
C LEU A 278 -0.65 3.93 -17.28
N VAL A 279 -1.67 3.26 -16.73
CA VAL A 279 -1.50 2.16 -15.79
C VAL A 279 -0.63 1.05 -16.39
N ASP A 280 -0.94 0.59 -17.60
CA ASP A 280 -0.17 -0.44 -18.30
C ASP A 280 1.28 -0.01 -18.57
N ALA A 281 1.47 1.23 -19.03
CA ALA A 281 2.80 1.77 -19.29
C ALA A 281 3.64 1.85 -18.01
N TRP A 282 3.05 2.29 -16.90
CA TRP A 282 3.76 2.43 -15.63
C TRP A 282 4.06 1.08 -15.00
N LEU A 283 3.11 0.14 -14.99
CA LEU A 283 3.33 -1.22 -14.50
C LEU A 283 4.43 -1.93 -15.30
N SER A 284 4.51 -1.71 -16.62
CA SER A 284 5.60 -2.23 -17.46
C SER A 284 6.97 -1.67 -17.06
N GLU A 285 7.07 -0.38 -16.73
CA GLU A 285 8.31 0.21 -16.22
C GLU A 285 8.64 -0.28 -14.79
N ILE A 286 7.63 -0.42 -13.93
CA ILE A 286 7.79 -0.94 -12.56
C ILE A 286 8.29 -2.39 -12.58
N ALA A 287 7.84 -3.21 -13.52
CA ALA A 287 8.33 -4.59 -13.69
C ALA A 287 9.85 -4.66 -13.90
N LYS A 288 10.46 -3.61 -14.46
CA LYS A 288 11.92 -3.51 -14.64
C LYS A 288 12.65 -3.07 -13.36
N LEU A 289 11.92 -2.57 -12.36
CA LEU A 289 12.46 -2.11 -11.07
C LEU A 289 12.42 -3.21 -10.00
N ALA A 290 11.49 -4.16 -10.10
CA ALA A 290 11.40 -5.30 -9.21
C ALA A 290 12.22 -6.47 -9.75
N GLN A 291 12.62 -7.39 -8.89
CA GLN A 291 13.20 -8.66 -9.35
C GLN A 291 12.10 -9.63 -9.78
N HIS A 292 10.90 -9.44 -9.25
CA HIS A 292 9.72 -10.15 -9.63
C HIS A 292 8.50 -9.23 -9.57
N LEU A 293 7.71 -9.22 -10.65
CA LEU A 293 6.38 -8.64 -10.71
C LEU A 293 5.56 -9.42 -11.73
N GLU A 294 4.54 -10.15 -11.28
CA GLU A 294 3.64 -10.88 -12.16
C GLU A 294 2.19 -10.84 -11.67
N ILE A 295 1.27 -11.26 -12.55
CA ILE A 295 -0.10 -11.60 -12.17
C ILE A 295 -0.17 -13.11 -12.05
N VAL A 296 -0.52 -13.60 -10.86
CA VAL A 296 -0.83 -15.01 -10.60
C VAL A 296 -2.34 -15.20 -10.78
N ASP A 297 -2.72 -16.07 -11.72
CA ASP A 297 -4.11 -16.51 -11.90
C ASP A 297 -4.34 -17.80 -11.10
N HIS A 298 -5.25 -17.76 -10.13
CA HIS A 298 -5.53 -18.88 -9.22
C HIS A 298 -6.66 -19.79 -9.74
N THR A 299 -7.21 -19.49 -10.92
CA THR A 299 -8.28 -20.27 -11.56
C THR A 299 -7.79 -21.09 -12.76
N ALA A 300 -6.53 -20.90 -13.16
CA ALA A 300 -5.88 -21.57 -14.29
C ALA A 300 -5.49 -23.04 -14.02
#